data_AF-A0A388NLU0-F1
#
_entry.id   AF-A0A388NLU0-F1
#
_cell.length_a   1.000
_cell.length_b   1.000
_cell.length_c   1.000
_cell.angle_alpha   90.00
_cell.angle_beta   90.00
_cell.angle_gamma   90.00
#
_symmetry.space_group_name_H-M   'P 1'
#
loop_
_entity.id
_entity.type
_entity.pdbx_description
1 polymer ?
#
loop_
_entity_poly.entity_id
_entity_poly.type
_entity_poly.pdbx_seq_one_letter_code
_entity_poly.pdbx_strand_id
1 'polypeptide(L)'
;MCLGVPYFNWGPLYLSAVKGVGEGTWKQSWDWAGADWADMKNPDTGTVGWENGAGLSAANQATLDGFIKELAGGLNLFTGPLKYQDGTEFVAKDAVASDEQVWYTEQLLAGVKGASK
;
A
#
# COMPACT_ATOMS: atom_id res chain seq x y z
N MET A 1 10.15 19.37 11.56
CA MET A 1 9.95 19.42 10.10
C MET A 1 9.72 17.99 9.63
N CYS A 2 8.68 17.71 8.84
CA CYS A 2 8.33 16.34 8.44
C CYS A 2 8.64 16.10 6.96
N LEU A 3 8.98 14.86 6.59
CA LEU A 3 9.19 14.47 5.18
C LEU A 3 7.88 14.46 4.39
N GLY A 4 6.77 14.13 5.05
CA GLY A 4 5.46 14.05 4.45
C GLY A 4 4.56 13.16 5.28
N VAL A 5 3.41 12.83 4.73
CA VAL A 5 2.40 12.02 5.41
C VAL A 5 1.69 11.11 4.40
N PRO A 6 1.57 9.81 4.69
CA PRO A 6 0.62 8.98 3.99
C PRO A 6 -0.78 9.36 4.48
N TYR A 7 -1.73 9.49 3.58
CA TYR A 7 -3.11 9.79 3.96
C TYR A 7 -4.05 8.70 3.45
N PHE A 8 -5.16 8.56 4.16
CA PHE A 8 -6.25 7.66 3.82
C PHE A 8 -7.49 8.49 3.53
N ASN A 9 -8.17 8.19 2.42
CA ASN A 9 -9.41 8.81 2.02
C ASN A 9 -10.48 7.73 1.86
N TRP A 10 -11.30 7.55 2.89
CA TRP A 10 -12.36 6.55 2.89
C TRP A 10 -13.63 7.02 2.16
N GLY A 11 -13.69 8.29 1.74
CA GLY A 11 -14.86 8.90 1.09
C GLY A 11 -15.36 8.13 -0.14
N PRO A 12 -14.50 7.79 -1.11
CA PRO A 12 -14.90 7.03 -2.30
C PRO A 12 -15.52 5.67 -1.96
N LEU A 13 -14.93 4.93 -1.02
CA LEU A 13 -15.44 3.61 -0.61
C LEU A 13 -16.77 3.72 0.15
N TYR A 14 -16.88 4.68 1.06
CA TYR A 14 -18.14 4.91 1.78
C TYR A 14 -19.26 5.34 0.83
N LEU A 15 -18.97 6.22 -0.12
CA LEU A 15 -19.95 6.65 -1.11
C LEU A 15 -20.41 5.48 -1.98
N SER A 16 -19.47 4.63 -2.44
CA SER A 16 -19.78 3.42 -3.21
C SER A 16 -20.69 2.47 -2.42
N ALA A 17 -20.34 2.19 -1.16
CA ALA A 17 -21.13 1.30 -0.31
C ALA A 17 -22.54 1.83 -0.05
N VAL A 18 -22.68 3.12 0.32
CA VAL A 18 -23.99 3.74 0.60
C VAL A 18 -24.87 3.78 -0.65
N LYS A 19 -24.31 4.12 -1.82
CA LYS A 19 -25.04 4.06 -3.09
C LYS A 19 -25.50 2.65 -3.40
N GLY A 20 -24.62 1.66 -3.28
CA GLY A 20 -24.96 0.26 -3.51
C GLY A 20 -26.09 -0.24 -2.61
N VAL A 21 -26.10 0.18 -1.33
CA VAL A 21 -27.21 -0.13 -0.41
C VAL A 21 -28.50 0.56 -0.87
N GLY A 22 -28.44 1.85 -1.19
CA GLY A 22 -29.61 2.62 -1.65
C GLY A 22 -30.21 2.10 -2.96
N GLU A 23 -29.38 1.57 -3.86
CA GLU A 23 -29.78 0.99 -5.15
C GLU A 23 -30.15 -0.50 -5.05
N GLY A 24 -29.97 -1.13 -3.88
CA GLY A 24 -30.21 -2.57 -3.69
C GLY A 24 -29.21 -3.48 -4.41
N THR A 25 -28.05 -2.96 -4.79
CA THR A 25 -26.99 -3.69 -5.53
C THR A 25 -25.84 -4.14 -4.63
N TRP A 26 -25.80 -3.68 -3.37
CA TRP A 26 -24.76 -4.04 -2.42
C TRP A 26 -24.70 -5.55 -2.16
N LYS A 27 -23.48 -6.07 -2.05
CA LYS A 27 -23.17 -7.44 -1.66
C LYS A 27 -22.01 -7.43 -0.68
N GLN A 28 -21.94 -8.45 0.18
CA GLN A 28 -20.80 -8.66 1.05
C GLN A 28 -19.53 -8.86 0.21
N SER A 29 -18.49 -8.09 0.53
CA SER A 29 -17.17 -8.12 -0.11
C SER A 29 -16.07 -8.05 0.94
N TRP A 30 -14.86 -8.42 0.53
CA TRP A 30 -13.62 -8.04 1.20
C TRP A 30 -12.85 -7.15 0.22
N ASP A 31 -12.61 -5.91 0.60
CA ASP A 31 -12.06 -4.89 -0.28
C ASP A 31 -10.68 -4.45 0.22
N TRP A 32 -9.66 -4.64 -0.62
CA TRP A 32 -8.34 -4.05 -0.43
C TRP A 32 -8.13 -2.96 -1.47
N ALA A 33 -8.44 -1.72 -1.09
CA ALA A 33 -8.35 -0.60 -2.01
C ALA A 33 -6.91 -0.08 -2.15
N GLY A 34 -6.48 0.10 -3.39
CA GLY A 34 -5.18 0.68 -3.75
C GLY A 34 -5.25 2.18 -4.03
N ALA A 35 -4.11 2.75 -4.39
CA ALA A 35 -4.01 4.14 -4.84
C ALA A 35 -4.69 4.32 -6.21
N ASP A 36 -5.21 5.51 -6.46
CA ASP A 36 -5.47 5.95 -7.83
C ASP A 36 -4.12 6.35 -8.45
N TRP A 37 -3.57 5.48 -9.28
CA TRP A 37 -2.26 5.73 -9.90
C TRP A 37 -2.29 6.79 -11.01
N ALA A 38 -3.47 7.10 -11.56
CA ALA A 38 -3.60 8.17 -12.56
C ALA A 38 -3.58 9.55 -11.89
N ASP A 39 -4.20 9.65 -10.71
CA ASP A 39 -4.16 10.83 -9.87
C ASP A 39 -4.25 10.47 -8.38
N MET A 40 -3.09 10.31 -7.73
CA MET A 40 -2.98 9.96 -6.31
C MET A 40 -3.48 11.05 -5.36
N LYS A 41 -3.92 12.20 -5.86
CA LYS A 41 -4.51 13.29 -5.08
C LYS A 41 -5.99 13.50 -5.38
N ASN A 42 -6.59 12.69 -6.25
CA ASN A 42 -8.00 12.82 -6.58
C ASN A 42 -8.87 12.43 -5.36
N PRO A 43 -9.62 13.37 -4.78
CA PRO A 43 -10.42 13.10 -3.57
C PRO A 43 -11.66 12.23 -3.85
N ASP A 44 -12.08 12.09 -5.11
CA ASP A 44 -13.28 11.35 -5.49
C ASP A 44 -12.99 9.89 -5.84
N THR A 45 -11.73 9.54 -6.12
CA THR A 45 -11.33 8.18 -6.56
C THR A 45 -10.18 7.59 -5.75
N GLY A 46 -9.26 8.40 -5.23
CA GLY A 46 -8.10 7.93 -4.48
C GLY A 46 -8.45 7.52 -3.05
N THR A 47 -8.05 6.32 -2.63
CA THR A 47 -8.31 5.82 -1.26
C THR A 47 -7.10 5.89 -0.33
N VAL A 48 -5.90 5.90 -0.92
CA VAL A 48 -4.62 6.09 -0.24
C VAL A 48 -3.74 7.01 -1.07
N GLY A 49 -2.91 7.80 -0.41
CA GLY A 49 -1.99 8.70 -1.10
C GLY A 49 -0.88 9.23 -0.20
N TRP A 50 -0.13 10.19 -0.72
CA TRP A 50 1.01 10.82 -0.04
C TRP A 50 0.99 12.33 -0.24
N GLU A 51 1.27 13.07 0.83
CA GLU A 51 1.48 14.52 0.79
C GLU A 51 2.89 14.87 1.24
N ASN A 52 3.58 15.70 0.46
CA ASN A 52 4.96 16.10 0.75
C ASN A 52 4.99 17.09 1.92
N GLY A 53 5.93 16.87 2.83
CA GLY A 53 6.22 17.79 3.92
C GLY A 53 7.36 18.72 3.57
N ALA A 54 7.43 19.85 4.26
CA ALA A 54 8.48 20.85 4.02
C ALA A 54 9.92 20.32 4.26
N GLY A 55 10.07 19.18 4.94
CA GLY A 55 11.38 18.54 5.17
C GLY A 55 11.86 17.69 4.00
N LEU A 56 11.05 17.47 2.96
CA LEU A 56 11.45 16.73 1.77
C LEU A 56 12.23 17.65 0.83
N SER A 57 13.50 17.32 0.59
CA SER A 57 14.31 18.05 -0.39
C SER A 57 13.83 17.76 -1.81
N ALA A 58 14.08 18.68 -2.74
CA ALA A 58 13.74 18.49 -4.15
C ALA A 58 14.41 17.24 -4.77
N ALA A 59 15.65 16.94 -4.36
CA ALA A 59 16.34 15.72 -4.82
C ALA A 59 15.67 14.43 -4.30
N ASN A 60 15.24 14.43 -3.04
CA ASN A 60 14.53 13.28 -2.47
C ASN A 60 13.11 13.15 -3.04
N GLN A 61 12.45 14.27 -3.38
CA GLN A 61 11.17 14.25 -4.07
C GLN A 61 11.28 13.57 -5.44
N ALA A 62 12.31 13.90 -6.24
CA ALA A 62 12.51 13.24 -7.53
C ALA A 62 12.74 11.72 -7.39
N THR A 63 13.41 11.31 -6.31
CA THR A 63 13.62 9.88 -5.99
C THR A 63 12.30 9.20 -5.61
N LEU A 64 11.50 9.84 -4.76
CA LEU A 64 10.19 9.36 -4.35
C LEU A 64 9.23 9.25 -5.55
N ASP A 65 9.20 10.26 -6.43
CA ASP A 65 8.38 10.26 -7.64
C ASP A 65 8.78 9.11 -8.59
N GLY A 66 10.07 8.79 -8.67
CA GLY A 66 10.57 7.62 -9.40
C GLY A 66 10.04 6.31 -8.81
N PHE A 67 10.13 6.14 -7.50
CA PHE A 67 9.63 4.96 -6.81
C PHE A 67 8.10 4.80 -6.93
N ILE A 68 7.35 5.90 -6.83
CA ILE A 68 5.89 5.90 -7.06
C ILE A 68 5.56 5.43 -8.48
N LYS A 69 6.32 5.86 -9.49
CA LYS A 69 6.13 5.40 -10.88
C LYS A 69 6.42 3.91 -11.06
N GLU A 70 7.42 3.38 -10.36
CA GLU A 70 7.68 1.93 -10.38
C GLU A 70 6.53 1.14 -9.76
N LEU A 71 5.99 1.60 -8.61
CA LEU A 71 4.80 1.00 -7.98
C LEU A 71 3.58 1.06 -8.92
N ALA A 72 3.31 2.23 -9.51
CA ALA A 72 2.24 2.39 -10.51
C ALA A 72 2.46 1.50 -11.77
N GLY A 73 3.73 1.22 -12.09
CA GLY A 73 4.14 0.33 -13.18
C GLY A 73 4.06 -1.16 -12.86
N GLY A 74 3.64 -1.54 -11.65
CA GLY A 74 3.46 -2.94 -11.24
C GLY A 74 4.61 -3.53 -10.42
N LEU A 75 5.53 -2.70 -9.90
CA LEU A 75 6.49 -3.16 -8.89
C LEU A 75 5.72 -3.73 -7.69
N ASN A 76 5.95 -5.00 -7.38
CA ASN A 76 5.36 -5.67 -6.23
C ASN A 76 6.42 -5.90 -5.15
N LEU A 77 6.27 -5.22 -4.02
CA LEU A 77 7.18 -5.28 -2.87
C LEU A 77 7.19 -6.64 -2.17
N PHE A 78 6.17 -7.47 -2.39
CA PHE A 78 6.06 -8.82 -1.85
C PHE A 78 6.50 -9.90 -2.84
N THR A 79 7.44 -9.55 -3.73
CA THR A 79 8.13 -10.51 -4.61
C THR A 79 9.41 -11.00 -3.94
N GLY A 80 9.62 -12.31 -3.89
CA GLY A 80 10.77 -12.92 -3.25
C GLY A 80 12.09 -12.74 -4.01
N PRO A 81 13.23 -12.99 -3.36
CA PRO A 81 13.35 -13.70 -2.09
C PRO A 81 13.11 -12.80 -0.87
N LEU A 82 12.16 -13.18 -0.01
CA LEU A 82 11.88 -12.53 1.27
C LEU A 82 12.01 -13.55 2.41
N LYS A 83 12.59 -13.12 3.52
CA LYS A 83 12.78 -13.92 4.74
C LYS A 83 12.21 -13.18 5.94
N TYR A 84 11.83 -13.92 6.97
CA TYR A 84 11.55 -13.38 8.29
C TYR A 84 12.84 -13.03 9.05
N GLN A 85 12.70 -12.31 10.16
CA GLN A 85 13.81 -11.90 11.04
C GLN A 85 14.67 -13.06 11.52
N ASP A 86 14.08 -14.24 11.76
CA ASP A 86 14.77 -15.46 12.18
C ASP A 86 15.50 -16.19 11.04
N GLY A 87 15.34 -15.72 9.79
CA GLY A 87 15.93 -16.32 8.59
C GLY A 87 15.07 -17.36 7.90
N THR A 88 13.90 -17.71 8.45
CA THR A 88 12.89 -18.56 7.81
C THR A 88 12.43 -17.91 6.49
N GLU A 89 12.25 -18.72 5.45
CA GLU A 89 11.77 -18.22 4.15
C GLU A 89 10.30 -17.80 4.25
N PHE A 90 10.00 -16.58 3.79
CA PHE A 90 8.63 -16.07 3.67
C PHE A 90 8.12 -16.17 2.23
N VAL A 91 8.88 -15.63 1.27
CA VAL A 91 8.56 -15.69 -0.16
C VAL A 91 9.78 -16.22 -0.90
N ALA A 92 9.62 -17.35 -1.57
CA ALA A 92 10.67 -17.94 -2.39
C ALA A 92 11.10 -17.00 -3.53
N LYS A 93 12.32 -17.20 -4.03
CA LYS A 93 12.87 -16.39 -5.13
C LYS A 93 11.90 -16.33 -6.32
N ASP A 94 11.66 -15.12 -6.83
CA ASP A 94 10.81 -14.82 -7.99
C ASP A 94 9.31 -15.17 -7.80
N ALA A 95 8.90 -15.69 -6.64
CA ALA A 95 7.50 -15.88 -6.28
C ALA A 95 6.88 -14.58 -5.74
N VAL A 96 5.56 -14.47 -5.82
CA VAL A 96 4.79 -13.33 -5.29
C VAL A 96 3.91 -13.83 -4.16
N ALA A 97 3.94 -13.15 -3.01
CA ALA A 97 3.03 -13.48 -1.91
C ALA A 97 1.58 -13.19 -2.30
N SER A 98 0.66 -14.05 -1.90
CA SER A 98 -0.77 -13.75 -1.97
C SER A 98 -1.15 -12.68 -0.94
N ASP A 99 -2.28 -12.02 -1.17
CA ASP A 99 -2.86 -11.07 -0.21
C ASP A 99 -3.06 -11.70 1.18
N GLU A 100 -3.47 -12.96 1.23
CA GLU A 100 -3.64 -13.71 2.47
C GLU A 100 -2.30 -13.93 3.19
N GLN A 101 -1.24 -14.28 2.46
CA GLN A 101 0.11 -14.41 3.02
C GLN A 101 0.63 -13.09 3.58
N VAL A 102 0.34 -11.97 2.92
CA VAL A 102 0.68 -10.63 3.41
C VAL A 102 -0.13 -10.28 4.67
N TRP A 103 -1.44 -10.53 4.64
CA TRP A 103 -2.36 -10.21 5.73
C TRP A 103 -2.02 -10.98 7.02
N TYR A 104 -1.60 -12.24 6.89
CA TYR A 104 -1.26 -13.12 8.01
C TYR A 104 0.25 -13.30 8.20
N THR A 105 1.04 -12.28 7.86
CA THR A 105 2.50 -12.26 8.13
C THR A 105 2.80 -12.64 9.60
N GLU A 106 3.61 -13.68 9.79
CA GLU A 106 3.83 -14.26 11.13
C GLU A 106 4.88 -13.52 11.97
N GLN A 107 5.88 -12.96 11.29
CA GLN A 107 7.02 -12.25 11.87
C GLN A 107 7.36 -11.04 11.02
N LEU A 108 8.17 -10.14 11.58
CA LEU A 108 8.76 -9.05 10.81
C LEU A 108 9.77 -9.63 9.79
N LEU A 109 9.97 -8.90 8.68
CA LEU A 109 10.93 -9.30 7.65
C LEU A 109 12.38 -9.12 8.13
N ALA A 110 13.29 -9.89 7.53
CA ALA A 110 14.73 -9.79 7.74
C ALA A 110 15.22 -8.34 7.57
N GLY A 111 16.06 -7.88 8.50
CA GLY A 111 16.60 -6.51 8.52
C GLY A 111 15.78 -5.51 9.34
N VAL A 112 14.50 -5.77 9.61
CA VAL A 112 13.73 -4.98 10.59
C VAL A 112 14.28 -5.27 11.99
N LYS A 113 14.36 -4.25 12.85
CA LYS A 113 14.69 -4.42 14.27
C LYS A 113 13.43 -4.13 15.10
N GLY A 114 13.03 -5.07 15.92
CA GLY A 114 11.82 -5.00 16.73
C GLY A 114 11.44 -6.41 17.18
N ALA A 115 10.71 -6.52 18.29
CA ALA A 115 10.20 -7.82 18.73
C ALA A 115 9.10 -8.29 17.78
N SER A 116 9.25 -9.50 17.25
CA SER A 116 8.19 -10.26 16.61
C SER A 116 8.19 -11.70 17.15
N LYS A 117 7.19 -12.49 16.76
CA LYS A 117 6.87 -13.80 17.34
C LYS A 117 8.02 -14.79 17.27
#